data_AF-A0A553ZEH2-F1
#
_entry.id   AF-A0A553ZEH2-F1
#
_cell.length_a   1.000
_cell.length_b   1.000
_cell.length_c   1.000
_cell.angle_alpha   90.00
_cell.angle_beta   90.00
_cell.angle_gamma   90.00
#
_symmetry.space_group_name_H-M   'P 1'
#
loop_
_entity.id
_entity.type
_entity.pdbx_description
1 polymer ?
#
loop_
_entity_poly.entity_id
_entity_poly.type
_entity_poly.pdbx_seq_one_letter_code
_entity_poly.pdbx_strand_id
1 'polypeptide(L)'
;MLNVHLDTVGGWWPASFDGTRFHGRGAIDAKGPAVALLAGIRAAMARDPAIGTDIAVLVQAVAGEEGGAMGTYGTRPLVREGLTGALNLFCEPTRHRYLPRATAAMTACVEVAGVDAVDDCPAAGHNATALLGHLAHHLATVLPGRVPGAGVCVAGLHTGDRHNKVYGTGRLLLNLSYGTRATARAAEAALHAAVREGIDAFRASAAAEPTLARTVEDAAALTSVRWHKRGLPALDSRAAWADDLLTKDAGLVRWPDTEPAFTCDAIWMSDVPDTCTAVLGPGDLGANRAHADGEFADLADLDRYAEEIARVLTAFAARAPEFAPRTHLDIGGGTGAATWAAAATWDGHRSTVVDWAQPALDLGRELADGTLSGTEWRRGVIGDGLSVPEGTDLVTVSYVLGELRPEARRTVVDAAAAATAVVLIEPGTPDGYLRIREAREQLTAAGLRIVAPCPHGAACPIVPGEDWCHFAARVSRSSLHRQVKGGSLAYEDEKFSYVAAVRLPAAPTAPAADRIVRKPQLRKGQVLLDLCTAEEGLRRTTVTKRHGTQYRAARDAAWGDAWE
;
A
#
# COMPACT_ATOMS: atom_id res chain seq x y z
N MET A 1 8.51 1.81 0.89
CA MET A 1 9.01 1.99 -0.49
C MET A 1 9.38 3.44 -0.68
N LEU A 2 10.50 3.69 -1.34
CA LEU A 2 11.03 5.02 -1.66
C LEU A 2 11.17 5.09 -3.18
N ASN A 3 10.44 5.99 -3.84
CA ASN A 3 10.46 6.17 -5.29
C ASN A 3 11.21 7.45 -5.65
N VAL A 4 12.08 7.37 -6.64
CA VAL A 4 12.81 8.51 -7.20
C VAL A 4 13.07 8.29 -8.67
N HIS A 5 12.90 9.32 -9.49
CA HIS A 5 13.24 9.26 -10.91
C HIS A 5 14.70 9.66 -11.16
N LEU A 6 15.31 9.05 -12.18
CA LEU A 6 16.69 9.27 -12.59
C LEU A 6 16.80 9.94 -13.96
N ASP A 7 15.71 9.96 -14.74
CA ASP A 7 15.62 10.79 -15.91
C ASP A 7 15.47 12.27 -15.53
N THR A 8 15.85 13.13 -16.45
CA THR A 8 15.82 14.58 -16.30
C THR A 8 15.27 15.17 -17.60
N VAL A 9 14.70 16.38 -17.54
CA VAL A 9 14.37 17.12 -18.77
C VAL A 9 15.60 17.38 -19.65
N GLY A 10 15.34 17.76 -20.91
CA GLY A 10 16.38 18.07 -21.89
C GLY A 10 17.31 19.21 -21.47
N GLY A 11 18.52 19.20 -22.05
CA GLY A 11 19.61 20.13 -21.72
C GLY A 11 20.69 19.46 -20.90
N TRP A 12 21.95 19.70 -21.28
CA TRP A 12 23.12 19.17 -20.58
C TRP A 12 24.07 20.30 -20.23
N TRP A 13 24.53 20.31 -18.98
CA TRP A 13 25.69 21.08 -18.55
C TRP A 13 26.50 20.30 -17.50
N PRO A 14 27.81 20.57 -17.37
CA PRO A 14 28.67 19.88 -16.41
C PRO A 14 28.16 20.05 -14.98
N ALA A 15 28.21 18.97 -14.21
CA ALA A 15 27.98 19.04 -12.77
C ALA A 15 29.19 19.67 -12.08
N SER A 16 28.95 20.56 -11.11
CA SER A 16 29.99 21.16 -10.28
C SER A 16 29.55 21.28 -8.84
N PHE A 17 30.52 21.37 -7.93
CA PHE A 17 30.28 21.61 -6.51
C PHE A 17 31.20 22.72 -6.03
N ASP A 18 30.63 23.75 -5.42
CA ASP A 18 31.37 24.94 -4.97
C ASP A 18 31.75 24.91 -3.48
N GLY A 19 31.51 23.78 -2.80
CA GLY A 19 31.68 23.64 -1.35
C GLY A 19 30.38 23.77 -0.56
N THR A 20 29.34 24.36 -1.15
CA THR A 20 28.03 24.56 -0.51
C THR A 20 26.85 24.14 -1.38
N ARG A 21 27.00 24.20 -2.71
CA ARG A 21 25.95 23.89 -3.69
C ARG A 21 26.47 22.99 -4.79
N PHE A 22 25.64 22.03 -5.15
CA PHE A 22 25.77 21.28 -6.39
C PHE A 22 25.02 22.02 -7.49
N HIS A 23 25.70 22.25 -8.62
CA HIS A 23 25.09 22.77 -9.84
C HIS A 23 25.09 21.67 -10.88
N GLY A 24 24.01 21.56 -11.66
CA GLY A 24 23.90 20.46 -12.62
C GLY A 24 22.45 20.14 -12.93
N ARG A 25 22.21 19.59 -14.13
CA ARG A 25 20.89 19.05 -14.47
C ARG A 25 20.60 17.85 -13.56
N GLY A 26 19.47 17.89 -12.88
CA GLY A 26 19.08 16.91 -11.87
C GLY A 26 19.73 17.11 -10.49
N ALA A 27 20.39 18.24 -10.26
CA ALA A 27 20.92 18.58 -8.94
C ALA A 27 19.79 18.61 -7.89
N ILE A 28 18.62 19.18 -8.22
CA ILE A 28 17.45 19.18 -7.35
C ILE A 28 16.34 18.24 -7.83
N ASP A 29 16.29 17.92 -9.13
CA ASP A 29 15.16 17.19 -9.72
C ASP A 29 15.62 16.04 -10.64
N ALA A 30 15.88 14.83 -10.13
CA ALA A 30 15.87 14.45 -8.72
C ALA A 30 17.13 13.66 -8.30
N LYS A 31 18.23 13.73 -9.06
CA LYS A 31 19.45 12.94 -8.80
C LYS A 31 20.16 13.32 -7.50
N GLY A 32 20.27 14.61 -7.17
CA GLY A 32 20.80 15.04 -5.87
C GLY A 32 19.96 14.50 -4.70
N PRO A 33 18.63 14.71 -4.70
CA PRO A 33 17.73 14.05 -3.75
C PRO A 33 17.85 12.53 -3.71
N ALA A 34 18.05 11.84 -4.84
CA ALA A 34 18.25 10.40 -4.88
C ALA A 34 19.49 9.96 -4.08
N VAL A 35 20.59 10.71 -4.20
CA VAL A 35 21.81 10.45 -3.43
C VAL A 35 21.58 10.71 -1.94
N ALA A 36 20.90 11.81 -1.59
CA ALA A 36 20.53 12.12 -0.22
C ALA A 36 19.61 11.05 0.41
N LEU A 37 18.64 10.54 -0.36
CA LEU A 37 17.76 9.45 0.03
C LEU A 37 18.57 8.18 0.35
N LEU A 38 19.52 7.79 -0.50
CA LEU A 38 20.40 6.64 -0.23
C LEU A 38 21.30 6.87 1.00
N ALA A 39 21.81 8.10 1.19
CA ALA A 39 22.56 8.46 2.38
C ALA A 39 21.71 8.35 3.66
N GLY A 40 20.44 8.77 3.58
CA GLY A 40 19.46 8.65 4.66
C GLY A 40 19.14 7.19 5.02
N ILE A 41 18.93 6.33 4.02
CA ILE A 41 18.77 4.88 4.25
C ILE A 41 19.98 4.32 5.00
N ARG A 42 21.20 4.61 4.53
CA ARG A 42 22.43 4.16 5.18
C ARG A 42 22.54 4.65 6.63
N ALA A 43 22.16 5.90 6.90
CA ALA A 43 22.14 6.45 8.26
C ALA A 43 21.09 5.75 9.14
N ALA A 44 19.91 5.43 8.60
CA ALA A 44 18.88 4.68 9.29
C ALA A 44 19.36 3.26 9.67
N MET A 45 19.96 2.53 8.72
CA MET A 45 20.52 1.18 8.97
C MET A 45 21.60 1.18 10.06
N ALA A 46 22.36 2.26 10.20
CA ALA A 46 23.34 2.41 11.27
C ALA A 46 22.70 2.69 12.64
N ARG A 47 21.49 3.25 12.68
CA ARG A 47 20.73 3.56 13.91
C ARG A 47 19.92 2.38 14.39
N ASP A 48 19.35 1.62 13.46
CA ASP A 48 18.47 0.49 13.74
C ASP A 48 18.81 -0.68 12.79
N PRO A 49 19.47 -1.73 13.31
CA PRO A 49 19.84 -2.91 12.53
C PRO A 49 18.66 -3.65 11.91
N ALA A 50 17.42 -3.45 12.40
CA ALA A 50 16.22 -4.07 11.83
C ALA A 50 15.93 -3.54 10.41
N ILE A 51 16.45 -2.37 10.05
CA ILE A 51 16.24 -1.75 8.74
C ILE A 51 17.12 -2.46 7.69
N GLY A 52 16.46 -3.09 6.71
CA GLY A 52 17.11 -3.91 5.69
C GLY A 52 17.20 -5.40 6.04
N THR A 53 16.82 -5.80 7.26
CA THR A 53 16.62 -7.21 7.63
C THR A 53 15.12 -7.48 7.85
N ASP A 54 14.55 -6.88 8.89
CA ASP A 54 13.19 -7.12 9.38
C ASP A 54 12.21 -6.13 8.73
N ILE A 55 12.70 -4.91 8.50
CA ILE A 55 12.00 -3.86 7.76
C ILE A 55 12.56 -3.79 6.35
N ALA A 56 11.78 -4.27 5.38
CA ALA A 56 12.14 -4.19 3.97
C ALA A 56 12.10 -2.74 3.45
N VAL A 57 13.25 -2.26 2.97
CA VAL A 57 13.36 -0.97 2.28
C VAL A 57 13.47 -1.22 0.77
N LEU A 58 12.36 -1.01 0.07
CA LEU A 58 12.32 -1.03 -1.39
C LEU A 58 12.64 0.36 -1.95
N VAL A 59 13.65 0.45 -2.81
CA VAL A 59 13.97 1.67 -3.58
C VAL A 59 13.58 1.45 -5.04
N GLN A 60 12.67 2.27 -5.54
CA GLN A 60 12.31 2.34 -6.96
C GLN A 60 13.06 3.50 -7.60
N ALA A 61 14.14 3.19 -8.32
CA ALA A 61 14.86 4.14 -9.15
C ALA A 61 14.32 4.05 -10.59
N VAL A 62 13.48 4.99 -10.98
CA VAL A 62 12.68 4.90 -12.22
C VAL A 62 13.17 5.85 -13.31
N ALA A 63 12.70 5.61 -14.53
CA ALA A 63 12.84 6.54 -15.65
C ALA A 63 11.46 6.76 -16.28
N GLY A 64 11.26 7.90 -16.95
CA GLY A 64 10.05 8.23 -17.69
C GLY A 64 9.04 9.09 -16.93
N GLU A 65 9.45 9.65 -15.79
CA GLU A 65 8.65 10.61 -15.01
C GLU A 65 8.50 11.90 -15.82
N GLU A 66 9.64 12.51 -16.16
CA GLU A 66 9.76 13.84 -16.79
C GLU A 66 9.18 13.87 -18.20
N GLY A 67 9.29 12.75 -18.92
CA GLY A 67 8.79 12.58 -20.28
C GLY A 67 7.28 12.32 -20.36
N GLY A 68 6.61 12.19 -19.21
CA GLY A 68 5.19 11.87 -19.16
C GLY A 68 4.89 10.54 -19.85
N ALA A 69 5.69 9.50 -19.61
CA ALA A 69 5.55 8.16 -20.21
C ALA A 69 4.19 7.49 -19.89
N MET A 70 3.30 8.18 -19.15
CA MET A 70 1.96 7.75 -18.74
C MET A 70 1.96 6.40 -18.01
N GLY A 71 3.10 6.09 -17.37
CA GLY A 71 3.34 4.81 -16.73
C GLY A 71 3.43 3.64 -17.71
N THR A 72 3.82 3.86 -18.96
CA THR A 72 4.15 2.77 -19.91
C THR A 72 5.36 1.99 -19.41
N TYR A 73 6.34 2.70 -18.87
CA TYR A 73 7.50 2.20 -18.13
C TYR A 73 7.69 3.09 -16.88
N GLY A 74 8.63 2.73 -15.99
CA GLY A 74 8.88 3.48 -14.74
C GLY A 74 8.01 3.01 -13.58
N THR A 75 7.39 3.94 -12.85
CA THR A 75 6.68 3.65 -11.59
C THR A 75 5.49 2.70 -11.76
N ARG A 76 4.61 2.95 -12.74
CA ARG A 76 3.33 2.23 -12.84
C ARG A 76 3.46 0.72 -13.04
N PRO A 77 4.36 0.19 -13.91
CA PRO A 77 4.58 -1.25 -13.98
C PRO A 77 5.08 -1.85 -12.67
N LEU A 78 6.00 -1.18 -11.96
CA LEU A 78 6.51 -1.67 -10.67
C LEU A 78 5.41 -1.72 -9.61
N VAL A 79 4.55 -0.70 -9.55
CA VAL A 79 3.36 -0.69 -8.68
C VAL A 79 2.42 -1.85 -9.02
N ARG A 80 2.20 -2.15 -10.31
CA ARG A 80 1.37 -3.27 -10.75
C ARG A 80 1.96 -4.64 -10.42
N GLU A 81 3.28 -4.75 -10.35
CA GLU A 81 3.99 -5.95 -9.91
C GLU A 81 3.96 -6.11 -8.38
N GLY A 82 3.31 -5.19 -7.65
CA GLY A 82 3.21 -5.25 -6.19
C GLY A 82 4.48 -4.77 -5.49
N LEU A 83 5.43 -4.17 -6.21
CA LEU A 83 6.66 -3.60 -5.66
C LEU A 83 6.35 -2.29 -4.93
N THR A 84 5.55 -2.36 -3.86
CA THR A 84 5.09 -1.24 -3.04
C THR A 84 5.36 -1.53 -1.58
N GLY A 85 5.14 -0.58 -0.68
CA GLY A 85 5.22 -0.80 0.76
C GLY A 85 3.99 -0.26 1.49
N ALA A 86 3.92 -0.52 2.80
CA ALA A 86 2.87 0.05 3.66
C ALA A 86 3.00 1.59 3.75
N LEU A 87 4.24 2.10 3.76
CA LEU A 87 4.57 3.52 3.59
C LEU A 87 5.33 3.71 2.28
N ASN A 88 4.89 4.65 1.45
CA ASN A 88 5.48 4.97 0.15
C ASN A 88 5.83 6.45 0.11
N LEU A 89 7.11 6.78 -0.11
CA LEU A 89 7.56 8.16 -0.26
C LEU A 89 8.07 8.39 -1.68
N PHE A 90 7.49 9.38 -2.36
CA PHE A 90 7.92 9.84 -3.67
C PHE A 90 8.82 11.06 -3.51
N CYS A 91 10.02 10.95 -4.04
CA CYS A 91 11.07 11.93 -3.90
C CYS A 91 10.89 13.07 -4.93
N GLU A 92 10.23 14.14 -4.50
CA GLU A 92 10.01 15.35 -5.32
C GLU A 92 10.26 16.62 -4.49
N PRO A 93 10.63 17.76 -5.11
CA PRO A 93 10.88 19.00 -4.38
C PRO A 93 9.63 19.52 -3.67
N THR A 94 9.62 19.41 -2.33
CA THR A 94 8.47 19.78 -1.47
C THR A 94 8.84 20.71 -0.32
N ARG A 95 10.04 21.27 -0.34
CA ARG A 95 10.60 22.14 0.70
C ARG A 95 10.58 21.46 2.07
N HIS A 96 10.89 20.17 2.13
CA HIS A 96 10.88 19.35 3.35
C HIS A 96 9.50 19.21 4.01
N ARG A 97 8.42 19.39 3.24
CA ARG A 97 7.05 19.24 3.73
C ARG A 97 6.40 18.03 3.08
N TYR A 98 5.99 17.03 3.86
CA TYR A 98 5.36 15.85 3.26
C TYR A 98 3.97 16.20 2.74
N LEU A 99 3.65 15.73 1.53
CA LEU A 99 2.41 16.03 0.82
C LEU A 99 1.66 14.70 0.53
N PRO A 100 0.56 14.40 1.22
CA PRO A 100 -0.18 13.14 1.03
C PRO A 100 -1.18 13.19 -0.15
N ARG A 101 -0.96 14.09 -1.13
CA ARG A 101 -1.87 14.34 -2.25
C ARG A 101 -1.08 14.62 -3.52
N ALA A 102 -1.60 14.22 -4.67
CA ALA A 102 -1.02 14.58 -5.96
C ALA A 102 -2.14 14.88 -6.96
N THR A 103 -1.99 15.95 -7.73
CA THR A 103 -2.88 16.23 -8.85
C THR A 103 -2.51 15.34 -10.03
N ALA A 104 -3.46 15.13 -10.94
CA ALA A 104 -3.15 14.64 -12.27
C ALA A 104 -3.48 15.68 -13.33
N ALA A 105 -3.02 15.42 -14.55
CA ALA A 105 -3.30 16.24 -15.71
C ALA A 105 -3.82 15.41 -16.87
N MET A 106 -4.68 16.01 -17.69
CA MET A 106 -5.11 15.50 -18.99
C MET A 106 -4.80 16.53 -20.08
N THR A 107 -4.46 16.04 -21.26
CA THR A 107 -4.02 16.84 -22.39
C THR A 107 -5.00 16.66 -23.55
N ALA A 108 -5.66 17.75 -23.91
CA ALA A 108 -6.58 17.81 -25.04
C ALA A 108 -5.93 18.49 -26.24
N CYS A 109 -6.36 18.09 -27.43
CA CYS A 109 -5.99 18.65 -28.72
C CYS A 109 -7.27 18.99 -29.46
N VAL A 110 -7.56 20.29 -29.63
CA VAL A 110 -8.64 20.74 -30.52
C VAL A 110 -8.07 20.79 -31.93
N GLU A 111 -8.55 19.92 -32.80
CA GLU A 111 -8.08 19.80 -34.18
C GLU A 111 -9.10 20.40 -35.14
N VAL A 112 -8.61 21.14 -36.13
CA VAL A 112 -9.38 21.56 -37.30
C VAL A 112 -8.85 20.79 -38.51
N ALA A 113 -9.72 20.07 -39.21
CA ALA A 113 -9.37 19.22 -40.36
C ALA A 113 -10.02 19.72 -41.66
N GLY A 114 -9.57 20.90 -42.12
CA GLY A 114 -10.05 21.55 -43.34
C GLY A 114 -9.15 21.34 -44.55
N VAL A 115 -9.20 22.31 -45.47
CA VAL A 115 -8.56 22.27 -46.80
C VAL A 115 -7.80 23.58 -46.98
N ASP A 116 -6.54 23.49 -47.38
CA ASP A 116 -5.69 24.65 -47.60
C ASP A 116 -6.14 25.48 -48.81
N ALA A 117 -5.75 26.76 -48.84
CA ALA A 117 -5.86 27.61 -50.01
C ALA A 117 -4.62 28.49 -50.21
N VAL A 118 -4.45 28.99 -51.42
CA VAL A 118 -3.49 30.05 -51.72
C VAL A 118 -4.00 31.38 -51.18
N ASP A 119 -3.09 32.27 -50.81
CA ASP A 119 -3.38 33.60 -50.27
C ASP A 119 -4.14 34.51 -51.24
N ASP A 120 -3.97 34.35 -52.54
CA ASP A 120 -4.74 35.07 -53.58
C ASP A 120 -6.24 34.70 -53.59
N CYS A 121 -6.60 33.53 -53.07
CA CYS A 121 -7.97 33.00 -53.05
C CYS A 121 -8.34 32.47 -51.65
N PRO A 122 -8.35 33.32 -50.61
CA PRO A 122 -8.43 32.85 -49.23
C PRO A 122 -9.77 32.17 -48.90
N ALA A 123 -10.85 32.55 -49.60
CA ALA A 123 -12.19 31.96 -49.47
C ALA A 123 -12.30 30.54 -50.06
N ALA A 124 -11.33 30.10 -50.88
CA ALA A 124 -11.37 28.79 -51.53
C ALA A 124 -11.08 27.64 -50.55
N GLY A 125 -10.54 27.93 -49.36
CA GLY A 125 -10.18 26.95 -48.34
C GLY A 125 -10.81 27.23 -46.99
N HIS A 126 -10.33 26.52 -45.97
CA HIS A 126 -10.68 26.76 -44.57
C HIS A 126 -9.52 27.51 -43.91
N ASN A 127 -9.81 28.44 -43.00
CA ASN A 127 -8.79 29.19 -42.27
C ASN A 127 -8.73 28.69 -40.82
N ALA A 128 -8.01 27.60 -40.61
CA ALA A 128 -7.81 27.01 -39.28
C ALA A 128 -7.09 27.96 -38.33
N THR A 129 -6.23 28.85 -38.84
CA THR A 129 -5.54 29.86 -38.02
C THR A 129 -6.54 30.82 -37.37
N ALA A 130 -7.50 31.34 -38.13
CA ALA A 130 -8.52 32.22 -37.58
C ALA A 130 -9.44 31.51 -36.58
N LEU A 131 -9.93 30.31 -36.92
CA LEU A 131 -10.81 29.53 -36.06
C LEU A 131 -10.11 29.08 -34.76
N LEU A 132 -8.93 28.47 -34.85
CA LEU A 132 -8.18 28.03 -33.66
C LEU A 132 -7.68 29.22 -32.83
N GLY A 133 -7.34 30.35 -33.45
CA GLY A 133 -6.99 31.57 -32.73
C GLY A 133 -8.15 32.11 -31.89
N HIS A 134 -9.36 32.12 -32.47
CA HIS A 134 -10.57 32.45 -31.73
C HIS A 134 -10.83 31.47 -30.59
N LEU A 135 -10.77 30.16 -30.87
CA LEU A 135 -10.98 29.13 -29.85
C LEU A 135 -9.93 29.19 -28.73
N ALA A 136 -8.66 29.47 -29.04
CA ALA A 136 -7.62 29.64 -28.03
C ALA A 136 -7.96 30.76 -27.05
N HIS A 137 -8.37 31.93 -27.56
CA HIS A 137 -8.80 33.04 -26.71
C HIS A 137 -10.07 32.72 -25.92
N HIS A 138 -11.07 32.13 -26.57
CA HIS A 138 -12.33 31.75 -25.93
C HIS A 138 -12.10 30.75 -24.79
N LEU A 139 -11.34 29.68 -25.04
CA LEU A 139 -11.07 28.65 -24.03
C LEU A 139 -10.21 29.21 -22.88
N ALA A 140 -9.24 30.09 -23.16
CA ALA A 140 -8.44 30.75 -22.13
C ALA A 140 -9.25 31.69 -21.24
N THR A 141 -10.40 32.19 -21.68
CA THR A 141 -11.24 33.12 -20.91
C THR A 141 -12.41 32.43 -20.22
N VAL A 142 -12.98 31.40 -20.82
CA VAL A 142 -14.22 30.76 -20.34
C VAL A 142 -13.95 29.54 -19.45
N LEU A 143 -12.85 28.81 -19.65
CA LEU A 143 -12.59 27.60 -18.86
C LEU A 143 -12.03 27.87 -17.46
N PRO A 144 -11.11 28.84 -17.24
CA PRO A 144 -10.60 29.10 -15.90
C PRO A 144 -11.73 29.41 -14.90
N GLY A 145 -11.75 28.70 -13.78
CA GLY A 145 -12.77 28.87 -12.74
C GLY A 145 -14.14 28.24 -13.05
N ARG A 146 -14.39 27.77 -14.27
CA ARG A 146 -15.67 27.11 -14.65
C ARG A 146 -15.91 25.81 -13.89
N VAL A 147 -14.82 25.10 -13.55
CA VAL A 147 -14.85 23.92 -12.69
C VAL A 147 -13.94 24.17 -11.48
N PRO A 148 -14.50 24.29 -10.26
CA PRO A 148 -13.70 24.48 -9.05
C PRO A 148 -12.64 23.38 -8.89
N GLY A 149 -11.40 23.81 -8.62
CA GLY A 149 -10.26 22.90 -8.44
C GLY A 149 -9.67 22.31 -9.73
N ALA A 150 -10.14 22.72 -10.91
CA ALA A 150 -9.50 22.39 -12.18
C ALA A 150 -8.59 23.54 -12.64
N GLY A 151 -7.34 23.23 -12.97
CA GLY A 151 -6.42 24.15 -13.64
C GLY A 151 -6.56 24.07 -15.16
N VAL A 152 -6.32 25.18 -15.86
CA VAL A 152 -6.42 25.27 -17.32
C VAL A 152 -5.19 25.98 -17.86
N CYS A 153 -4.52 25.37 -18.84
CA CYS A 153 -3.43 25.97 -19.58
C CYS A 153 -3.65 25.76 -21.08
N VAL A 154 -3.73 26.85 -21.84
CA VAL A 154 -3.67 26.82 -23.31
C VAL A 154 -2.19 26.78 -23.69
N ALA A 155 -1.71 25.60 -24.09
CA ALA A 155 -0.30 25.28 -24.14
C ALA A 155 0.37 25.58 -25.50
N GLY A 156 -0.40 25.58 -26.59
CA GLY A 156 0.15 25.89 -27.91
C GLY A 156 -0.86 25.84 -29.05
N LEU A 157 -0.62 26.61 -30.10
CA LEU A 157 -1.43 26.66 -31.32
C LEU A 157 -0.52 26.46 -32.54
N HIS A 158 -0.89 25.55 -33.44
CA HIS A 158 -0.08 25.19 -34.60
C HIS A 158 -0.94 25.03 -35.86
N THR A 159 -0.61 25.75 -36.92
CA THR A 159 -1.25 25.64 -38.25
C THR A 159 -0.20 25.54 -39.36
N GLY A 160 0.77 26.47 -39.40
CA GLY A 160 1.98 26.36 -40.20
C GLY A 160 2.77 27.68 -40.29
N ASP A 161 3.87 27.67 -41.07
CA ASP A 161 4.93 28.69 -40.99
C ASP A 161 5.01 29.65 -42.20
N ARG A 162 4.22 29.45 -43.26
CA ARG A 162 4.27 30.26 -44.49
C ARG A 162 3.27 31.40 -44.44
N HIS A 163 3.70 32.60 -44.85
CA HIS A 163 2.84 33.79 -44.87
C HIS A 163 1.89 33.82 -46.08
N ASN A 164 2.25 33.19 -47.19
CA ASN A 164 1.50 33.20 -48.46
C ASN A 164 0.59 31.98 -48.62
N LYS A 165 -0.06 31.55 -47.53
CA LYS A 165 -0.91 30.37 -47.51
C LYS A 165 -2.01 30.49 -46.46
N VAL A 166 -3.21 30.05 -46.81
CA VAL A 166 -4.28 29.78 -45.85
C VAL A 166 -4.20 28.31 -45.43
N TYR A 167 -3.92 28.09 -44.15
CA TYR A 167 -3.85 26.76 -43.56
C TYR A 167 -5.25 26.27 -43.18
N GLY A 168 -5.70 25.19 -43.83
CA GLY A 168 -6.97 24.52 -43.56
C GLY A 168 -6.93 23.57 -42.39
N THR A 169 -5.74 23.17 -41.95
CA THR A 169 -5.55 22.26 -40.82
C THR A 169 -4.79 22.91 -39.68
N GLY A 170 -5.09 22.49 -38.46
CA GLY A 170 -4.31 22.91 -37.30
C GLY A 170 -4.70 22.19 -36.02
N ARG A 171 -3.94 22.48 -34.97
CA ARG A 171 -4.16 21.94 -33.63
C ARG A 171 -3.95 23.02 -32.56
N LEU A 172 -4.77 22.96 -31.52
CA LEU A 172 -4.67 23.74 -30.30
C LEU A 172 -4.55 22.79 -29.11
N LEU A 173 -3.45 22.90 -28.37
CA LEU A 173 -3.12 22.04 -27.24
C LEU A 173 -3.57 22.70 -25.93
N LEU A 174 -4.24 21.92 -25.08
CA LEU A 174 -4.66 22.34 -23.74
C LEU A 174 -4.25 21.30 -22.71
N ASN A 175 -3.82 21.77 -21.53
CA ASN A 175 -3.61 20.95 -20.35
C ASN A 175 -4.63 21.32 -19.27
N LEU A 176 -5.28 20.32 -18.69
CA LEU A 176 -6.24 20.45 -17.61
C LEU A 176 -5.74 19.66 -16.40
N SER A 177 -5.48 20.33 -15.28
CA SER A 177 -5.08 19.67 -14.02
C SER A 177 -6.25 19.52 -13.07
N TYR A 178 -6.24 18.48 -12.23
CA TYR A 178 -7.32 18.17 -11.30
C TYR A 178 -6.83 17.36 -10.11
N GLY A 179 -7.48 17.55 -8.96
CA GLY A 179 -7.20 16.80 -7.72
C GLY A 179 -8.08 15.57 -7.49
N THR A 180 -9.14 15.37 -8.28
CA THR A 180 -10.06 14.22 -8.11
C THR A 180 -10.61 13.73 -9.45
N ARG A 181 -11.05 12.47 -9.51
CA ARG A 181 -11.75 11.90 -10.68
C ARG A 181 -13.09 12.60 -10.97
N ALA A 182 -13.73 13.18 -9.95
CA ALA A 182 -14.96 13.95 -10.14
C ALA A 182 -14.68 15.27 -10.85
N THR A 183 -13.67 16.02 -10.38
CA THR A 183 -13.18 17.24 -11.03
C THR A 183 -12.72 16.97 -12.45
N ALA A 184 -12.03 15.85 -12.71
CA ALA A 184 -11.61 15.46 -14.05
C ALA A 184 -12.79 15.32 -15.02
N ARG A 185 -13.83 14.56 -14.63
CA ARG A 185 -15.03 14.36 -15.45
C ARG A 185 -15.78 15.67 -15.70
N ALA A 186 -15.87 16.54 -14.70
CA ALA A 186 -16.49 17.85 -14.84
C ALA A 186 -15.70 18.77 -15.79
N ALA A 187 -14.36 18.81 -15.67
CA ALA A 187 -13.49 19.61 -16.53
C ALA A 187 -13.52 19.14 -17.99
N GLU A 188 -13.60 17.82 -18.21
CA GLU A 188 -13.77 17.24 -19.54
C GLU A 188 -15.10 17.70 -20.19
N ALA A 189 -16.20 17.58 -19.47
CA ALA A 189 -17.51 18.02 -19.95
C ALA A 189 -17.53 19.54 -20.22
N ALA A 190 -16.90 20.33 -19.35
CA ALA A 190 -16.77 21.77 -19.52
C ALA A 190 -15.95 22.16 -20.76
N LEU A 191 -14.86 21.44 -21.08
CA LEU A 191 -14.10 21.64 -22.31
C LEU A 191 -14.96 21.40 -23.56
N HIS A 192 -15.69 20.28 -23.60
CA HIS A 192 -16.57 19.97 -24.73
C HIS A 192 -17.71 20.99 -24.90
N ALA A 193 -18.23 21.56 -23.81
CA ALA A 193 -19.19 22.66 -23.87
C ALA A 193 -18.55 23.94 -24.40
N ALA A 194 -17.40 24.35 -23.84
CA ALA A 194 -16.71 25.58 -24.22
C ALA A 194 -16.20 25.56 -25.68
N VAL A 195 -15.80 24.40 -26.21
CA VAL A 195 -15.44 24.30 -27.64
C VAL A 195 -16.65 24.55 -28.53
N ARG A 196 -17.82 24.00 -28.19
CA ARG A 196 -19.06 24.23 -28.96
C ARG A 196 -19.48 25.70 -28.89
N GLU A 197 -19.48 26.28 -27.68
CA GLU A 197 -19.77 27.70 -27.44
C GLU A 197 -18.81 28.60 -28.24
N GLY A 198 -17.51 28.27 -28.26
CA GLY A 198 -16.51 29.00 -29.02
C GLY A 198 -16.67 28.88 -30.53
N ILE A 199 -17.11 27.73 -31.05
CA ILE A 199 -17.44 27.57 -32.47
C ILE A 199 -18.64 28.45 -32.82
N ASP A 200 -19.69 28.44 -32.01
CA ASP A 200 -20.88 29.27 -32.24
C ASP A 200 -20.54 30.77 -32.18
N ALA A 201 -19.70 31.18 -31.23
CA ALA A 201 -19.19 32.54 -31.12
C ALA A 201 -18.35 32.95 -32.35
N PHE A 202 -17.47 32.06 -32.84
CA PHE A 202 -16.71 32.30 -34.06
C PHE A 202 -17.63 32.53 -35.26
N ARG A 203 -18.61 31.63 -35.46
CA ARG A 203 -19.57 31.71 -36.57
C ARG A 203 -20.35 33.01 -36.55
N ALA A 204 -20.81 33.44 -35.37
CA ALA A 204 -21.51 34.71 -35.23
C ALA A 204 -20.61 35.91 -35.54
N SER A 205 -19.37 35.92 -35.03
CA SER A 205 -18.44 37.03 -35.23
C SER A 205 -17.90 37.18 -36.65
N ALA A 206 -17.80 36.07 -37.40
CA ALA A 206 -17.23 36.02 -38.74
C ALA A 206 -18.27 35.88 -39.86
N ALA A 207 -19.57 35.88 -39.54
CA ALA A 207 -20.66 35.64 -40.51
C ALA A 207 -20.65 36.58 -41.72
N ALA A 208 -20.20 37.82 -41.53
CA ALA A 208 -20.16 38.84 -42.58
C ALA A 208 -18.83 38.87 -43.37
N GLU A 209 -17.85 38.03 -43.01
CA GLU A 209 -16.51 38.05 -43.59
C GLU A 209 -16.42 37.05 -44.75
N PRO A 210 -16.40 37.49 -46.03
CA PRO A 210 -16.45 36.59 -47.18
C PRO A 210 -15.24 35.65 -47.27
N THR A 211 -14.07 36.08 -46.79
CA THR A 211 -12.85 35.26 -46.79
C THR A 211 -12.92 34.08 -45.83
N LEU A 212 -13.82 34.12 -44.84
CA LEU A 212 -14.03 33.07 -43.85
C LEU A 212 -15.32 32.28 -44.07
N ALA A 213 -16.13 32.59 -45.09
CA ALA A 213 -17.46 32.03 -45.30
C ALA A 213 -17.48 30.49 -45.23
N ARG A 214 -16.57 29.84 -45.96
CA ARG A 214 -16.43 28.38 -45.96
C ARG A 214 -16.05 27.83 -44.58
N THR A 215 -15.17 28.54 -43.86
CA THR A 215 -14.77 28.18 -42.49
C THR A 215 -15.95 28.29 -41.53
N VAL A 216 -16.79 29.33 -41.65
CA VAL A 216 -17.98 29.55 -40.81
C VAL A 216 -19.06 28.50 -41.08
N GLU A 217 -19.26 28.12 -42.33
CA GLU A 217 -20.21 27.07 -42.73
C GLU A 217 -19.82 25.73 -42.11
N ASP A 218 -18.55 25.33 -42.27
CA ASP A 218 -18.08 23.99 -41.93
C ASP A 218 -17.45 23.89 -40.52
N ALA A 219 -17.34 24.98 -39.75
CA ALA A 219 -16.58 25.05 -38.49
C ALA A 219 -16.88 23.90 -37.52
N ALA A 220 -18.16 23.58 -37.32
CA ALA A 220 -18.59 22.51 -36.41
C ALA A 220 -18.23 21.11 -36.93
N ALA A 221 -18.25 20.90 -38.24
CA ALA A 221 -17.94 19.62 -38.86
C ALA A 221 -16.43 19.35 -38.90
N LEU A 222 -15.62 20.41 -39.01
CA LEU A 222 -14.15 20.30 -39.14
C LEU A 222 -13.44 20.28 -37.79
N THR A 223 -14.10 20.72 -36.71
CA THR A 223 -13.49 20.85 -35.39
C THR A 223 -13.78 19.64 -34.52
N SER A 224 -12.74 19.04 -33.94
CA SER A 224 -12.88 17.91 -33.02
C SER A 224 -11.95 18.04 -31.81
N VAL A 225 -12.32 17.42 -30.70
CA VAL A 225 -11.47 17.33 -29.50
C VAL A 225 -10.90 15.93 -29.40
N ARG A 226 -9.58 15.80 -29.49
CA ARG A 226 -8.83 14.57 -29.26
C ARG A 226 -8.10 14.64 -27.93
N TRP A 227 -7.82 13.49 -27.33
CA TRP A 227 -7.14 13.38 -26.05
C TRP A 227 -5.79 12.69 -26.23
N HIS A 228 -4.70 13.37 -25.86
CA HIS A 228 -3.37 12.78 -25.80
C HIS A 228 -3.14 12.07 -24.45
N LYS A 229 -3.67 12.65 -23.37
CA LYS A 229 -3.59 12.11 -22.00
C LYS A 229 -4.95 12.28 -21.34
N ARG A 230 -5.54 11.22 -20.78
CA ARG A 230 -6.89 11.26 -20.17
C ARG A 230 -7.07 10.13 -19.16
N GLY A 231 -7.97 10.34 -18.19
CA GLY A 231 -8.44 9.29 -17.28
C GLY A 231 -7.44 8.86 -16.21
N LEU A 232 -6.45 9.70 -15.93
CA LEU A 232 -5.47 9.40 -14.89
C LEU A 232 -6.07 9.61 -13.50
N PRO A 233 -5.62 8.82 -12.52
CA PRO A 233 -6.03 9.04 -11.14
C PRO A 233 -5.36 10.27 -10.54
N ALA A 234 -5.96 10.83 -9.50
CA ALA A 234 -5.30 11.76 -8.58
C ALA A 234 -5.18 11.07 -7.21
N LEU A 235 -4.18 11.46 -6.42
CA LEU A 235 -3.90 10.85 -5.11
C LEU A 235 -4.46 11.70 -3.97
N ASP A 236 -5.14 11.06 -3.03
CA ASP A 236 -5.45 11.57 -1.69
C ASP A 236 -5.28 10.42 -0.69
N SER A 237 -4.14 10.38 0.00
CA SER A 237 -3.71 9.25 0.81
C SER A 237 -3.56 9.62 2.30
N ARG A 238 -4.59 10.26 2.85
CA ARG A 238 -4.58 10.63 4.27
C ARG A 238 -4.92 9.43 5.15
N ALA A 239 -3.92 8.93 5.87
CA ALA A 239 -4.09 7.88 6.87
C ALA A 239 -3.62 8.38 8.25
N ALA A 240 -4.48 8.29 9.27
CA ALA A 240 -4.18 8.83 10.60
C ALA A 240 -2.89 8.25 11.21
N TRP A 241 -2.64 6.95 11.01
CA TRP A 241 -1.42 6.30 11.50
C TRP A 241 -0.16 6.89 10.84
N ALA A 242 -0.23 7.22 9.54
CA ALA A 242 0.90 7.73 8.80
C ALA A 242 1.16 9.20 9.11
N ASP A 243 0.09 10.00 9.26
CA ASP A 243 0.22 11.39 9.74
C ASP A 243 0.90 11.40 11.11
N ASP A 244 0.51 10.53 12.04
CA ASP A 244 1.17 10.40 13.34
C ASP A 244 2.64 9.97 13.22
N LEU A 245 2.96 9.01 12.33
CA LEU A 245 4.35 8.57 12.11
C LEU A 245 5.21 9.70 11.58
N LEU A 246 4.74 10.37 10.52
CA LEU A 246 5.50 11.38 9.81
C LEU A 246 5.64 12.65 10.65
N THR A 247 4.62 13.02 11.45
CA THR A 247 4.66 14.24 12.26
C THR A 247 5.23 14.01 13.66
N LYS A 248 4.61 13.16 14.47
CA LYS A 248 4.96 13.02 15.90
C LYS A 248 6.28 12.30 16.08
N ASP A 249 6.51 11.23 15.31
CA ASP A 249 7.68 10.37 15.52
C ASP A 249 8.87 10.81 14.64
N ALA A 250 8.63 11.13 13.37
CA ALA A 250 9.68 11.53 12.44
C ALA A 250 9.93 13.06 12.39
N GLY A 251 9.06 13.86 13.02
CA GLY A 251 9.23 15.32 13.14
C GLY A 251 9.04 16.10 11.84
N LEU A 252 8.34 15.55 10.85
CA LEU A 252 8.10 16.23 9.57
C LEU A 252 6.94 17.21 9.66
N VAL A 253 7.00 18.23 8.80
CA VAL A 253 5.93 19.22 8.64
C VAL A 253 5.05 18.80 7.47
N ARG A 254 3.72 18.84 7.65
CA ARG A 254 2.77 18.54 6.58
C ARG A 254 2.63 19.73 5.63
N TRP A 255 2.53 19.44 4.33
CA TRP A 255 2.16 20.41 3.32
C TRP A 255 0.74 20.95 3.59
N PRO A 256 0.53 22.28 3.66
CA PRO A 256 -0.77 22.84 4.02
C PRO A 256 -1.90 22.41 3.08
N ASP A 257 -3.08 22.11 3.63
CA ASP A 257 -4.22 21.67 2.81
C ASP A 257 -4.67 22.74 1.80
N THR A 258 -4.41 24.02 2.12
CA THR A 258 -4.72 25.21 1.32
C THR A 258 -3.75 25.45 0.17
N GLU A 259 -2.52 24.92 0.24
CA GLU A 259 -1.56 25.02 -0.85
C GLU A 259 -1.89 23.96 -1.92
N PRO A 260 -1.81 24.31 -3.23
CA PRO A 260 -2.10 23.37 -4.30
C PRO A 260 -1.07 22.23 -4.29
N ALA A 261 -1.56 21.01 -4.53
CA ALA A 261 -0.70 19.89 -4.86
C ALA A 261 -0.22 19.99 -6.32
N PHE A 262 0.78 19.20 -6.68
CA PHE A 262 1.31 19.12 -8.04
C PHE A 262 1.25 17.68 -8.57
N THR A 263 1.60 17.51 -9.84
CA THR A 263 1.59 16.21 -10.52
C THR A 263 2.95 15.55 -10.38
N CYS A 264 2.95 14.29 -10.01
CA CYS A 264 4.12 13.40 -10.02
C CYS A 264 3.64 11.94 -10.08
N ASP A 265 4.57 11.00 -10.14
CA ASP A 265 4.28 9.57 -10.24
C ASP A 265 3.54 8.97 -9.03
N ALA A 266 3.41 9.70 -7.92
CA ALA A 266 2.63 9.26 -6.75
C ALA A 266 1.16 8.97 -7.09
N ILE A 267 0.63 9.53 -8.18
CA ILE A 267 -0.75 9.25 -8.65
C ILE A 267 -1.00 7.76 -8.89
N TRP A 268 0.03 6.98 -9.22
CA TRP A 268 -0.11 5.54 -9.51
C TRP A 268 -0.43 4.72 -8.25
N MET A 269 -0.25 5.28 -7.06
CA MET A 269 -0.62 4.65 -5.78
C MET A 269 -2.08 4.86 -5.37
N SER A 270 -2.82 5.71 -6.08
CA SER A 270 -4.21 6.09 -5.75
C SER A 270 -5.19 4.95 -5.53
N ASP A 271 -5.00 3.83 -6.23
CA ASP A 271 -5.89 2.67 -6.18
C ASP A 271 -5.21 1.47 -5.46
N VAL A 272 -4.08 1.68 -4.78
CA VAL A 272 -3.37 0.62 -4.04
C VAL A 272 -3.92 0.56 -2.60
N PRO A 273 -4.66 -0.50 -2.22
CA PRO A 273 -5.30 -0.58 -0.91
C PRO A 273 -4.27 -0.71 0.21
N ASP A 274 -4.68 -0.36 1.43
CA ASP A 274 -3.93 -0.59 2.68
C ASP A 274 -2.50 0.00 2.71
N THR A 275 -2.26 1.04 1.92
CA THR A 275 -1.00 1.78 1.90
C THR A 275 -1.20 3.24 2.28
N CYS A 276 -0.13 3.88 2.75
CA CYS A 276 -0.03 5.33 2.77
C CYS A 276 1.05 5.79 1.81
N THR A 277 0.75 6.83 1.03
CA THR A 277 1.66 7.44 0.08
C THR A 277 1.77 8.94 0.36
N ALA A 278 3.01 9.44 0.39
CA ALA A 278 3.29 10.86 0.46
C ALA A 278 4.42 11.23 -0.50
N VAL A 279 4.45 12.50 -0.88
CA VAL A 279 5.54 13.12 -1.62
C VAL A 279 6.41 13.88 -0.61
N LEU A 280 7.72 13.69 -0.65
CA LEU A 280 8.68 14.33 0.27
C LEU A 280 10.04 14.48 -0.41
N GLY A 281 10.64 15.66 -0.30
CA GLY A 281 11.95 15.94 -0.88
C GLY A 281 12.44 17.37 -0.59
N PRO A 282 13.72 17.62 -0.84
CA PRO A 282 14.37 18.89 -0.56
C PRO A 282 14.04 19.95 -1.62
N GLY A 283 14.20 21.23 -1.27
CA GLY A 283 14.10 22.34 -2.21
C GLY A 283 12.74 22.54 -2.86
N ASP A 284 12.72 23.36 -3.91
CA ASP A 284 11.53 23.80 -4.63
C ASP A 284 11.81 23.87 -6.13
N LEU A 285 10.86 23.41 -6.96
CA LEU A 285 11.02 23.41 -8.42
C LEU A 285 11.38 24.81 -8.96
N GLY A 286 10.71 25.86 -8.51
CA GLY A 286 10.97 27.22 -9.00
C GLY A 286 12.23 27.84 -8.41
N ALA A 287 12.39 27.80 -7.09
CA ALA A 287 13.50 28.47 -6.40
C ALA A 287 14.86 27.84 -6.74
N ASN A 288 14.90 26.52 -6.96
CA ASN A 288 16.10 25.78 -7.34
C ASN A 288 16.30 25.67 -8.86
N ARG A 289 15.46 26.36 -9.65
CA ARG A 289 15.51 26.38 -11.12
C ARG A 289 15.43 24.98 -11.74
N ALA A 290 14.62 24.11 -11.16
CA ALA A 290 14.29 22.84 -11.80
C ALA A 290 13.79 23.11 -13.22
N HIS A 291 14.21 22.25 -14.14
CA HIS A 291 13.92 22.34 -15.58
C HIS A 291 14.51 23.56 -16.30
N ALA A 292 15.23 24.45 -15.62
CA ALA A 292 15.79 25.68 -16.19
C ALA A 292 17.32 25.76 -16.05
N ASP A 293 17.94 26.69 -16.78
CA ASP A 293 19.39 26.91 -16.75
C ASP A 293 19.88 27.31 -15.35
N GLY A 294 20.96 26.67 -14.91
CA GLY A 294 21.56 26.91 -13.61
C GLY A 294 20.81 26.24 -12.44
N GLU A 295 20.17 25.10 -12.68
CA GLU A 295 19.64 24.22 -11.65
C GLU A 295 20.70 23.89 -10.59
N PHE A 296 20.31 23.95 -9.32
CA PHE A 296 21.21 23.69 -8.20
C PHE A 296 20.49 23.08 -6.99
N ALA A 297 21.24 22.39 -6.14
CA ALA A 297 20.80 21.97 -4.81
C ALA A 297 21.84 22.37 -3.75
N ASP A 298 21.36 22.97 -2.66
CA ASP A 298 22.20 23.25 -1.49
C ASP A 298 22.53 21.94 -0.76
N LEU A 299 23.80 21.74 -0.40
CA LEU A 299 24.25 20.56 0.35
C LEU A 299 23.50 20.43 1.68
N ALA A 300 23.26 21.54 2.37
CA ALA A 300 22.54 21.55 3.65
C ALA A 300 21.09 21.04 3.52
N ASP A 301 20.42 21.33 2.40
CA ASP A 301 19.07 20.82 2.14
C ASP A 301 19.11 19.31 1.84
N LEU A 302 20.12 18.85 1.08
CA LEU A 302 20.32 17.41 0.83
C LEU A 302 20.63 16.64 2.12
N ASP A 303 21.50 17.18 2.99
CA ASP A 303 21.83 16.58 4.29
C ASP A 303 20.60 16.51 5.21
N ARG A 304 19.81 17.59 5.24
CA ARG A 304 18.55 17.62 5.99
C ARG A 304 17.58 16.55 5.49
N TYR A 305 17.44 16.39 4.17
CA TYR A 305 16.57 15.37 3.60
C TYR A 305 17.05 13.95 3.92
N ALA A 306 18.36 13.69 3.87
CA ALA A 306 18.94 12.41 4.29
C ALA A 306 18.57 12.09 5.75
N GLU A 307 18.69 13.07 6.64
CA GLU A 307 18.32 12.94 8.05
C GLU A 307 16.82 12.70 8.25
N GLU A 308 15.97 13.36 7.47
CA GLU A 308 14.51 13.14 7.47
C GLU A 308 14.14 11.71 7.05
N ILE A 309 14.75 11.19 5.98
CA ILE A 309 14.58 9.79 5.56
C ILE A 309 15.03 8.83 6.66
N ALA A 310 16.17 9.10 7.31
CA ALA A 310 16.66 8.27 8.40
C ALA A 310 15.67 8.23 9.57
N ARG A 311 15.14 9.39 10.00
CA ARG A 311 14.11 9.45 11.06
C ARG A 311 12.83 8.73 10.69
N VAL A 312 12.33 8.88 9.45
CA VAL A 312 11.12 8.18 9.00
C VAL A 312 11.31 6.68 9.06
N LEU A 313 12.44 6.15 8.56
CA LEU A 313 12.67 4.71 8.56
C LEU A 313 12.84 4.16 9.98
N THR A 314 13.55 4.85 10.88
CA THR A 314 13.66 4.45 12.28
C THR A 314 12.32 4.52 13.02
N ALA A 315 11.51 5.57 12.78
CA ALA A 315 10.17 5.67 13.33
C ALA A 315 9.25 4.56 12.80
N PHE A 316 9.37 4.22 11.52
CA PHE A 316 8.63 3.11 10.91
C PHE A 316 9.05 1.76 11.51
N ALA A 317 10.35 1.52 11.66
CA ALA A 317 10.89 0.30 12.26
C ALA A 317 10.41 0.13 13.71
N ALA A 318 10.43 1.21 14.50
CA ALA A 318 9.91 1.22 15.86
C ALA A 318 8.42 0.88 15.97
N ARG A 319 7.64 1.06 14.89
CA ARG A 319 6.22 0.71 14.82
C ARG A 319 5.93 -0.68 14.25
N ALA A 320 6.92 -1.38 13.70
CA ALA A 320 6.74 -2.68 13.04
C ALA A 320 7.84 -3.69 13.40
N PRO A 321 8.13 -3.96 14.69
CA PRO A 321 9.11 -4.99 15.04
C PRO A 321 8.69 -6.37 14.51
N GLU A 322 9.63 -7.16 14.00
CA GLU A 322 9.42 -8.61 13.90
C GLU A 322 9.05 -9.11 15.30
N PHE A 323 7.96 -9.87 15.41
CA PHE A 323 7.53 -10.35 16.72
C PHE A 323 8.51 -11.42 17.23
N ALA A 324 9.47 -11.00 18.05
CA ALA A 324 10.35 -11.85 18.84
C ALA A 324 10.10 -11.55 20.33
N PRO A 325 9.25 -12.34 21.02
CA PRO A 325 8.90 -12.05 22.40
C PRO A 325 10.13 -12.21 23.29
N ARG A 326 10.41 -11.23 24.16
CA ARG A 326 11.44 -11.37 25.20
C ARG A 326 10.88 -12.06 26.43
N THR A 327 9.57 -11.93 26.64
CA THR A 327 8.83 -12.51 27.76
C THR A 327 7.64 -13.33 27.27
N HIS A 328 7.50 -14.54 27.82
CA HIS A 328 6.44 -15.48 27.49
C HIS A 328 5.78 -16.01 28.77
N LEU A 329 4.45 -15.98 28.82
CA LEU A 329 3.65 -16.55 29.89
C LEU A 329 2.72 -17.64 29.32
N ASP A 330 2.91 -18.87 29.78
CA ASP A 330 2.11 -20.05 29.39
C ASP A 330 1.10 -20.38 30.51
N ILE A 331 -0.16 -20.03 30.28
CA ILE A 331 -1.26 -20.19 31.25
C ILE A 331 -1.93 -21.55 31.02
N GLY A 332 -1.92 -22.39 32.06
CA GLY A 332 -2.33 -23.79 31.94
C GLY A 332 -1.34 -24.62 31.13
N GLY A 333 -0.07 -24.24 31.16
CA GLY A 333 0.95 -24.84 30.29
C GLY A 333 1.32 -26.29 30.63
N GLY A 334 0.86 -26.82 31.78
CA GLY A 334 1.13 -28.18 32.22
C GLY A 334 2.63 -28.49 32.26
N THR A 335 3.10 -29.35 31.36
CA THR A 335 4.52 -29.72 31.20
C THR A 335 5.30 -28.75 30.31
N GLY A 336 4.73 -27.59 29.96
CA GLY A 336 5.40 -26.51 29.22
C GLY A 336 5.47 -26.70 27.70
N ALA A 337 4.50 -27.37 27.08
CA ALA A 337 4.53 -27.63 25.63
C ALA A 337 4.66 -26.35 24.79
N ALA A 338 3.96 -25.27 25.16
CA ALA A 338 4.06 -23.99 24.47
C ALA A 338 5.42 -23.31 24.74
N THR A 339 6.03 -23.55 25.91
CA THR A 339 7.40 -23.10 26.20
C THR A 339 8.43 -23.78 25.29
N TRP A 340 8.31 -25.09 25.05
CA TRP A 340 9.16 -25.78 24.07
C TRP A 340 8.96 -25.24 22.65
N ALA A 341 7.72 -24.98 22.25
CA ALA A 341 7.42 -24.40 20.94
C ALA A 341 8.00 -22.98 20.80
N ALA A 342 7.90 -22.16 21.83
CA ALA A 342 8.49 -20.82 21.87
C ALA A 342 10.02 -20.90 21.73
N ALA A 343 10.69 -21.82 22.43
CA ALA A 343 12.14 -22.01 22.33
C ALA A 343 12.63 -22.61 21.01
N ALA A 344 11.79 -23.38 20.33
CA ALA A 344 12.09 -23.84 18.97
C ALA A 344 11.94 -22.73 17.92
N THR A 345 11.25 -21.64 18.27
CA THR A 345 10.92 -20.53 17.35
C THR A 345 11.78 -19.30 17.59
N TRP A 346 12.04 -18.94 18.86
CA TRP A 346 12.70 -17.70 19.25
C TRP A 346 13.82 -17.93 20.27
N ASP A 347 14.99 -17.37 19.97
CA ASP A 347 16.15 -17.39 20.86
C ASP A 347 16.06 -16.30 21.96
N GLY A 348 16.63 -16.58 23.13
CA GLY A 348 16.89 -15.57 24.18
C GLY A 348 15.67 -15.07 24.98
N HIS A 349 14.47 -15.61 24.73
CA HIS A 349 13.27 -15.27 25.50
C HIS A 349 13.24 -15.94 26.89
N ARG A 350 12.49 -15.36 27.83
CA ARG A 350 12.21 -15.96 29.15
C ARG A 350 10.77 -16.44 29.22
N SER A 351 10.57 -17.65 29.71
CA SER A 351 9.24 -18.26 29.84
C SER A 351 8.84 -18.47 31.29
N THR A 352 7.56 -18.26 31.59
CA THR A 352 6.93 -18.63 32.86
C THR A 352 5.75 -19.54 32.58
N VAL A 353 5.73 -20.73 33.17
CA VAL A 353 4.60 -21.67 33.11
C VAL A 353 3.78 -21.55 34.38
N VAL A 354 2.48 -21.28 34.24
CA VAL A 354 1.53 -21.22 35.36
C VAL A 354 0.52 -22.34 35.24
N ASP A 355 0.48 -23.24 36.22
CA ASP A 355 -0.48 -24.34 36.24
C ASP A 355 -1.00 -24.62 37.66
N TRP A 356 -2.19 -25.22 37.77
CA TRP A 356 -2.77 -25.61 39.06
C TRP A 356 -2.23 -26.98 39.54
N ALA A 357 -1.79 -27.82 38.61
CA ALA A 357 -1.33 -29.18 38.84
C ALA A 357 0.19 -29.23 39.09
N GLN A 358 0.57 -29.29 40.37
CA GLN A 358 1.98 -29.44 40.78
C GLN A 358 2.72 -30.61 40.09
N PRO A 359 2.12 -31.80 39.93
CA PRO A 359 2.81 -32.90 39.25
C PRO A 359 3.17 -32.61 37.79
N ALA A 360 2.37 -31.82 37.08
CA ALA A 360 2.67 -31.43 35.69
C ALA A 360 3.85 -30.46 35.63
N LEU A 361 3.89 -29.49 36.57
CA LEU A 361 5.00 -28.55 36.71
C LEU A 361 6.32 -29.25 37.06
N ASP A 362 6.28 -30.24 37.96
CA ASP A 362 7.47 -30.99 38.36
C ASP A 362 8.02 -31.81 37.19
N LEU A 363 7.16 -32.50 36.43
CA LEU A 363 7.56 -33.22 35.22
C LEU A 363 8.06 -32.27 34.13
N GLY A 364 7.39 -31.13 33.92
CA GLY A 364 7.83 -30.11 32.97
C GLY A 364 9.22 -29.57 33.30
N ARG A 365 9.48 -29.29 34.59
CA ARG A 365 10.79 -28.87 35.08
C ARG A 365 11.87 -29.93 34.85
N GLU A 366 11.55 -31.20 35.10
CA GLU A 366 12.47 -32.32 34.83
C GLU A 366 12.81 -32.41 33.33
N LEU A 367 11.81 -32.32 32.45
CA LEU A 367 12.01 -32.36 31.00
C LEU A 367 12.83 -31.16 30.50
N ALA A 368 12.61 -29.99 31.07
CA ALA A 368 13.28 -28.74 30.71
C ALA A 368 14.73 -28.65 31.20
N ASP A 369 15.15 -29.53 32.11
CA ASP A 369 16.48 -29.47 32.71
C ASP A 369 17.59 -29.54 31.64
N GLY A 370 18.61 -28.70 31.79
CA GLY A 370 19.72 -28.57 30.84
C GLY A 370 19.38 -27.97 29.47
N THR A 371 18.09 -27.81 29.11
CA THR A 371 17.67 -27.31 27.77
C THR A 371 16.94 -25.98 27.84
N LEU A 372 16.01 -25.81 28.78
CA LEU A 372 15.19 -24.61 28.97
C LEU A 372 15.41 -24.02 30.38
N SER A 373 16.68 -23.91 30.78
CA SER A 373 17.11 -23.55 32.15
C SER A 373 16.66 -22.17 32.64
N GLY A 374 16.19 -21.29 31.74
CA GLY A 374 15.62 -19.98 32.07
C GLY A 374 14.11 -19.97 32.34
N THR A 375 13.45 -21.14 32.38
CA THR A 375 11.99 -21.24 32.55
C THR A 375 11.58 -21.23 34.02
N GLU A 376 10.68 -20.33 34.40
CA GLU A 376 10.05 -20.31 35.72
C GLU A 376 8.80 -21.22 35.73
N TRP A 377 8.66 -22.05 36.77
CA TRP A 377 7.53 -22.97 36.94
C TRP A 377 6.76 -22.60 38.19
N ARG A 378 5.55 -22.03 38.03
CA ARG A 378 4.78 -21.46 39.13
C ARG A 378 3.43 -22.15 39.28
N ARG A 379 3.14 -22.62 40.50
CA ARG A 379 1.80 -23.09 40.82
C ARG A 379 0.86 -21.89 40.99
N GLY A 380 -0.29 -21.91 40.32
CA GLY A 380 -1.28 -20.83 40.39
C GLY A 380 -2.70 -21.29 40.12
N VAL A 381 -3.68 -20.51 40.58
CA VAL A 381 -5.09 -20.71 40.21
C VAL A 381 -5.32 -20.09 38.84
N ILE A 382 -5.98 -20.83 37.94
CA ILE A 382 -6.35 -20.38 36.60
C ILE A 382 -7.82 -19.97 36.63
N GLY A 383 -8.11 -18.69 36.41
CA GLY A 383 -9.45 -18.11 36.52
C GLY A 383 -9.45 -16.82 37.33
N ASP A 384 -10.35 -16.72 38.31
CA ASP A 384 -10.52 -15.50 39.11
C ASP A 384 -9.24 -15.13 39.88
N GLY A 385 -8.76 -13.90 39.68
CA GLY A 385 -7.52 -13.39 40.28
C GLY A 385 -6.25 -13.69 39.48
N LEU A 386 -6.35 -14.33 38.31
CA LEU A 386 -5.22 -14.47 37.39
C LEU A 386 -4.80 -13.09 36.86
N SER A 387 -3.53 -12.75 37.03
CA SER A 387 -2.94 -11.51 36.50
C SER A 387 -1.79 -11.83 35.54
N VAL A 388 -1.81 -11.17 34.38
CA VAL A 388 -0.68 -11.14 33.46
C VAL A 388 0.20 -9.93 33.81
N PRO A 389 1.52 -10.11 34.05
CA PRO A 389 2.42 -9.00 34.32
C PRO A 389 2.41 -7.95 33.21
N GLU A 390 2.46 -6.67 33.58
CA GLU A 390 2.55 -5.58 32.62
C GLU A 390 3.83 -5.71 31.76
N GLY A 391 3.70 -5.49 30.46
CA GLY A 391 4.81 -5.62 29.51
C GLY A 391 5.10 -7.07 29.06
N THR A 392 4.20 -8.02 29.32
CA THR A 392 4.33 -9.40 28.77
C THR A 392 4.18 -9.37 27.24
N ASP A 393 5.17 -9.92 26.52
CA ASP A 393 5.18 -9.91 25.05
C ASP A 393 4.27 -10.99 24.45
N LEU A 394 4.36 -12.24 24.94
CA LEU A 394 3.55 -13.37 24.47
C LEU A 394 2.79 -14.03 25.63
N VAL A 395 1.49 -14.21 25.47
CA VAL A 395 0.69 -15.13 26.29
C VAL A 395 0.23 -16.31 25.45
N THR A 396 0.44 -17.53 25.96
CA THR A 396 -0.17 -18.74 25.42
C THR A 396 -1.18 -19.32 26.41
N VAL A 397 -2.30 -19.80 25.89
CA VAL A 397 -3.34 -20.50 26.66
C VAL A 397 -3.69 -21.76 25.89
N SER A 398 -3.19 -22.91 26.33
CA SER A 398 -3.28 -24.15 25.57
C SER A 398 -4.06 -25.22 26.32
N TYR A 399 -5.17 -25.68 25.74
CA TYR A 399 -5.98 -26.81 26.21
C TYR A 399 -6.62 -26.67 27.60
N VAL A 400 -6.57 -25.48 28.21
CA VAL A 400 -7.07 -25.26 29.58
C VAL A 400 -8.44 -24.59 29.64
N LEU A 401 -8.90 -23.85 28.62
CA LEU A 401 -10.21 -23.18 28.69
C LEU A 401 -11.35 -24.21 28.82
N GLY A 402 -11.19 -25.39 28.21
CA GLY A 402 -12.13 -26.51 28.35
C GLY A 402 -12.32 -26.99 29.79
N GLU A 403 -11.33 -26.82 30.65
CA GLU A 403 -11.36 -27.25 32.07
C GLU A 403 -12.06 -26.23 32.98
N LEU A 404 -12.20 -24.99 32.51
CA LEU A 404 -12.70 -23.87 33.31
C LEU A 404 -14.22 -23.73 33.20
N ARG A 405 -14.83 -23.15 34.24
CA ARG A 405 -16.21 -22.65 34.19
C ARG A 405 -16.31 -21.45 33.24
N PRO A 406 -17.48 -21.18 32.61
CA PRO A 406 -17.64 -20.10 31.64
C PRO A 406 -17.15 -18.73 32.13
N GLU A 407 -17.39 -18.38 33.39
CA GLU A 407 -16.96 -17.12 33.99
C GLU A 407 -15.44 -17.03 34.05
N ALA A 408 -14.78 -18.10 34.51
CA ALA A 408 -13.33 -18.17 34.60
C ALA A 408 -12.66 -18.13 33.22
N ARG A 409 -13.29 -18.70 32.18
CA ARG A 409 -12.79 -18.60 30.79
C ARG A 409 -12.69 -17.14 30.35
N ARG A 410 -13.75 -16.36 30.58
CA ARG A 410 -13.76 -14.92 30.26
C ARG A 410 -12.67 -14.19 31.02
N THR A 411 -12.55 -14.41 32.33
CA THR A 411 -11.49 -13.80 33.15
C THR A 411 -10.09 -14.11 32.62
N VAL A 412 -9.82 -15.35 32.19
CA VAL A 412 -8.51 -15.73 31.64
C VAL A 412 -8.24 -15.04 30.30
N VAL A 413 -9.23 -14.98 29.40
CA VAL A 413 -9.05 -14.31 28.10
C VAL A 413 -8.86 -12.80 28.29
N ASP A 414 -9.61 -12.19 29.19
CA ASP A 414 -9.47 -10.76 29.54
C ASP A 414 -8.08 -10.47 30.12
N ALA A 415 -7.58 -11.34 31.01
CA ALA A 415 -6.23 -11.20 31.55
C ALA A 415 -5.16 -11.40 30.46
N ALA A 416 -5.31 -12.41 29.60
CA ALA A 416 -4.41 -12.68 28.49
C ALA A 416 -4.34 -11.51 27.51
N ALA A 417 -5.46 -10.82 27.28
CA ALA A 417 -5.53 -9.67 26.40
C ALA A 417 -4.55 -8.55 26.80
N ALA A 418 -4.09 -8.47 28.04
CA ALA A 418 -3.13 -7.45 28.48
C ALA A 418 -1.76 -7.54 27.78
N ALA A 419 -1.40 -8.68 27.18
CA ALA A 419 -0.13 -8.88 26.50
C ALA A 419 -0.04 -8.21 25.11
N THR A 420 1.18 -8.15 24.55
CA THR A 420 1.42 -7.69 23.18
C THR A 420 0.86 -8.68 22.15
N ALA A 421 1.03 -9.98 22.36
CA ALA A 421 0.45 -11.04 21.54
C ALA A 421 -0.16 -12.14 22.39
N VAL A 422 -1.23 -12.75 21.88
CA VAL A 422 -1.95 -13.82 22.55
C VAL A 422 -2.21 -14.96 21.57
N VAL A 423 -1.92 -16.19 21.97
CA VAL A 423 -2.28 -17.40 21.23
C VAL A 423 -3.09 -18.32 22.14
N LEU A 424 -4.32 -18.63 21.73
CA LEU A 424 -5.18 -19.58 22.43
C LEU A 424 -5.40 -20.80 21.57
N ILE A 425 -5.29 -21.98 22.17
CA ILE A 425 -5.39 -23.28 21.50
C ILE A 425 -6.32 -24.19 22.31
N GLU A 426 -7.25 -24.86 21.64
CA GLU A 426 -8.17 -25.83 22.22
C GLU A 426 -8.23 -27.09 21.34
N PRO A 427 -8.73 -28.23 21.87
CA PRO A 427 -9.01 -29.40 21.06
C PRO A 427 -9.88 -29.05 19.85
N GLY A 428 -9.58 -29.63 18.70
CA GLY A 428 -10.27 -29.40 17.42
C GLY A 428 -11.62 -30.09 17.33
N THR A 429 -12.41 -29.98 18.40
CA THR A 429 -13.78 -30.47 18.56
C THR A 429 -14.78 -29.32 18.36
N PRO A 430 -16.07 -29.60 18.13
CA PRO A 430 -17.10 -28.56 18.08
C PRO A 430 -17.08 -27.63 19.31
N ASP A 431 -16.94 -28.19 20.51
CA ASP A 431 -16.92 -27.40 21.74
C ASP A 431 -15.64 -26.56 21.89
N GLY A 432 -14.48 -27.08 21.48
CA GLY A 432 -13.22 -26.33 21.49
C GLY A 432 -13.24 -25.18 20.50
N TYR A 433 -13.79 -25.39 19.30
CA TYR A 433 -14.03 -24.34 18.33
C TYR A 433 -14.94 -23.22 18.88
N LEU A 434 -16.03 -23.56 19.58
CA LEU A 434 -16.91 -22.56 20.17
C LEU A 434 -16.19 -21.70 21.22
N ARG A 435 -15.31 -22.30 22.04
CA ARG A 435 -14.47 -21.56 22.99
C ARG A 435 -13.49 -20.62 22.29
N ILE A 436 -12.83 -21.07 21.23
CA ILE A 436 -11.91 -20.22 20.44
C ILE A 436 -12.65 -19.09 19.75
N ARG A 437 -13.87 -19.34 19.25
CA ARG A 437 -14.73 -18.30 18.67
C ARG A 437 -15.13 -17.25 19.70
N GLU A 438 -15.54 -17.67 20.90
CA GLU A 438 -15.87 -16.74 22.00
C GLU A 438 -14.65 -15.92 22.42
N ALA A 439 -13.48 -16.56 22.57
CA ALA A 439 -12.24 -15.87 22.90
C ALA A 439 -11.82 -14.86 21.82
N ARG A 440 -12.00 -15.20 20.54
CA ARG A 440 -11.75 -14.29 19.41
C ARG A 440 -12.59 -13.01 19.51
N GLU A 441 -13.88 -13.15 19.83
CA GLU A 441 -14.78 -12.01 20.01
C GLU A 441 -14.34 -11.12 21.18
N GLN A 442 -13.92 -11.72 22.30
CA GLN A 442 -13.40 -11.01 23.47
C GLN A 442 -12.09 -10.26 23.17
N LEU A 443 -11.11 -10.92 22.53
CA LEU A 443 -9.84 -10.28 22.15
C LEU A 443 -10.06 -9.11 21.19
N THR A 444 -10.98 -9.25 20.24
CA THR A 444 -11.34 -8.17 19.30
C THR A 444 -12.00 -7.00 20.06
N ALA A 445 -12.91 -7.29 20.99
CA ALA A 445 -13.55 -6.28 21.83
C ALA A 445 -12.54 -5.55 22.75
N ALA A 446 -11.48 -6.25 23.18
CA ALA A 446 -10.36 -5.69 23.95
C ALA A 446 -9.36 -4.88 23.10
N GLY A 447 -9.62 -4.73 21.79
CA GLY A 447 -8.82 -3.91 20.88
C GLY A 447 -7.63 -4.63 20.24
N LEU A 448 -7.54 -5.96 20.34
CA LEU A 448 -6.52 -6.73 19.64
C LEU A 448 -6.98 -7.05 18.21
N ARG A 449 -6.00 -7.11 17.29
CA ARG A 449 -6.21 -7.52 15.90
C ARG A 449 -5.94 -9.02 15.77
N ILE A 450 -6.87 -9.75 15.15
CA ILE A 450 -6.67 -11.17 14.82
C ILE A 450 -5.68 -11.28 13.66
N VAL A 451 -4.69 -12.15 13.80
CA VAL A 451 -3.63 -12.38 12.80
C VAL A 451 -3.59 -13.82 12.28
N ALA A 452 -4.15 -14.77 13.03
CA ALA A 452 -4.33 -16.14 12.59
C ALA A 452 -5.42 -16.84 13.43
N PRO A 453 -6.01 -17.96 12.95
CA PRO A 453 -5.97 -18.45 11.57
C PRO A 453 -6.84 -17.61 10.63
N CYS A 454 -7.73 -16.78 11.17
CA CYS A 454 -8.67 -15.98 10.39
C CYS A 454 -7.94 -14.88 9.61
N PRO A 455 -8.24 -14.69 8.32
CA PRO A 455 -7.68 -13.59 7.53
C PRO A 455 -8.33 -12.22 7.83
N HIS A 456 -9.38 -12.20 8.64
CA HIS A 456 -10.23 -11.02 8.90
C HIS A 456 -10.60 -10.85 10.37
N GLY A 457 -11.01 -9.62 10.72
CA GLY A 457 -11.60 -9.26 12.02
C GLY A 457 -13.14 -9.43 12.10
N ALA A 458 -13.84 -9.59 10.98
CA ALA A 458 -15.32 -9.72 10.94
C ALA A 458 -15.86 -10.98 11.67
N ALA A 459 -17.17 -11.09 11.89
CA ALA A 459 -17.76 -12.28 12.51
C ALA A 459 -17.39 -13.58 11.77
N CYS A 460 -17.22 -14.70 12.51
CA CYS A 460 -16.86 -15.97 11.90
C CYS A 460 -17.98 -16.45 10.95
N PRO A 461 -17.68 -16.78 9.68
CA PRO A 461 -18.68 -17.17 8.69
C PRO A 461 -19.27 -18.59 8.91
N ILE A 462 -18.67 -19.39 9.78
CA ILE A 462 -19.20 -20.73 10.12
C ILE A 462 -20.43 -20.58 11.04
N VAL A 463 -21.54 -21.20 10.63
CA VAL A 463 -22.77 -21.26 11.42
C VAL A 463 -22.58 -22.27 12.57
N PRO A 464 -22.76 -21.86 13.84
CA PRO A 464 -22.68 -22.77 14.98
C PRO A 464 -23.61 -23.99 14.82
N GLY A 465 -23.08 -25.18 15.10
CA GLY A 465 -23.84 -26.43 15.02
C GLY A 465 -23.89 -27.07 13.63
N GLU A 466 -23.56 -26.34 12.57
CA GLU A 466 -23.46 -26.90 11.21
C GLU A 466 -22.05 -27.40 10.87
N ASP A 467 -21.02 -26.66 11.31
CA ASP A 467 -19.61 -27.00 11.09
C ASP A 467 -18.72 -26.36 12.18
N TRP A 468 -17.42 -26.69 12.18
CA TRP A 468 -16.42 -26.08 13.06
C TRP A 468 -15.06 -25.88 12.38
N CYS A 469 -14.35 -24.82 12.75
CA CYS A 469 -12.99 -24.58 12.26
C CYS A 469 -11.98 -25.36 13.11
N HIS A 470 -11.17 -26.20 12.46
CA HIS A 470 -10.10 -26.96 13.09
C HIS A 470 -8.97 -27.22 12.09
N PHE A 471 -7.82 -27.63 12.63
CA PHE A 471 -6.60 -28.00 11.93
C PHE A 471 -6.08 -29.31 12.50
N ALA A 472 -5.02 -29.88 11.91
CA ALA A 472 -4.40 -31.09 12.41
C ALA A 472 -2.87 -31.00 12.40
N ALA A 473 -2.26 -31.41 13.50
CA ALA A 473 -0.81 -31.58 13.63
C ALA A 473 -0.50 -33.06 13.79
N ARG A 474 0.49 -33.57 13.05
CA ARG A 474 0.88 -34.97 13.13
C ARG A 474 1.85 -35.20 14.28
N VAL A 475 1.48 -36.06 15.21
CA VAL A 475 2.30 -36.46 16.36
C VAL A 475 2.72 -37.92 16.21
N SER A 476 4.00 -38.19 16.47
CA SER A 476 4.55 -39.55 16.42
C SER A 476 4.08 -40.39 17.61
N ARG A 477 3.64 -41.63 17.37
CA ARG A 477 3.30 -42.60 18.42
C ARG A 477 4.49 -43.53 18.66
N SER A 478 5.02 -43.53 19.88
CA SER A 478 6.04 -44.51 20.30
C SER A 478 5.47 -45.95 20.26
N SER A 479 6.36 -46.96 20.21
CA SER A 479 5.98 -48.38 20.25
C SER A 479 5.14 -48.71 21.50
N LEU A 480 5.52 -48.15 22.66
CA LEU A 480 4.80 -48.27 23.91
C LEU A 480 3.40 -47.64 23.84
N HIS A 481 3.28 -46.44 23.25
CA HIS A 481 2.00 -45.75 23.12
C HIS A 481 1.03 -46.53 22.22
N ARG A 482 1.53 -47.14 21.13
CA ARG A 482 0.75 -48.03 20.26
C ARG A 482 0.23 -49.27 20.99
N GLN A 483 1.07 -49.91 21.81
CA GLN A 483 0.69 -51.09 22.59
C GLN A 483 -0.38 -50.77 23.65
N VAL A 484 -0.27 -49.63 24.33
CA VAL A 484 -1.21 -49.23 25.40
C VAL A 484 -2.56 -48.77 24.86
N LYS A 485 -2.58 -48.02 23.75
CA LYS A 485 -3.81 -47.45 23.17
C LYS A 485 -4.43 -48.29 22.04
N GLY A 486 -3.86 -49.46 21.73
CA GLY A 486 -4.35 -50.34 20.66
C GLY A 486 -4.22 -49.75 19.25
N GLY A 487 -3.29 -48.81 19.04
CA GLY A 487 -3.11 -48.11 17.77
C GLY A 487 -2.15 -48.84 16.83
N SER A 488 -2.56 -49.06 15.57
CA SER A 488 -1.73 -49.73 14.56
C SER A 488 -0.76 -48.79 13.81
N LEU A 489 -1.09 -47.50 13.71
CA LEU A 489 -0.28 -46.50 13.01
C LEU A 489 0.79 -45.89 13.93
N ALA A 490 1.95 -45.59 13.36
CA ALA A 490 3.09 -44.95 14.04
C ALA A 490 2.89 -43.44 14.29
N TYR A 491 1.72 -42.89 13.96
CA TYR A 491 1.38 -41.49 14.12
C TYR A 491 -0.11 -41.30 14.44
N GLU A 492 -0.44 -40.11 14.90
CA GLU A 492 -1.78 -39.60 15.13
C GLU A 492 -1.87 -38.16 14.63
N ASP A 493 -2.98 -37.80 14.01
CA ASP A 493 -3.24 -36.42 13.61
C ASP A 493 -4.08 -35.78 14.74
N GLU A 494 -3.41 -35.04 15.63
CA GLU A 494 -4.05 -34.31 16.73
C GLU A 494 -4.79 -33.10 16.16
N LYS A 495 -6.09 -33.02 16.41
CA LYS A 495 -6.92 -31.93 15.91
C LYS A 495 -6.96 -30.80 16.91
N PHE A 496 -6.80 -29.56 16.43
CA PHE A 496 -6.85 -28.37 17.27
C PHE A 496 -7.59 -27.22 16.60
N SER A 497 -8.11 -26.30 17.41
CA SER A 497 -8.62 -25.00 17.02
C SER A 497 -7.79 -23.94 17.72
N TYR A 498 -7.49 -22.83 17.06
CA TYR A 498 -6.68 -21.77 17.67
C TYR A 498 -7.09 -20.38 17.19
N VAL A 499 -6.65 -19.37 17.93
CA VAL A 499 -6.66 -17.96 17.52
C VAL A 499 -5.38 -17.29 18.00
N ALA A 500 -4.77 -16.47 17.14
CA ALA A 500 -3.66 -15.60 17.47
C ALA A 500 -4.07 -14.14 17.22
N ALA A 501 -3.78 -13.29 18.20
CA ALA A 501 -4.11 -11.86 18.15
C ALA A 501 -2.96 -11.01 18.68
N VAL A 502 -2.83 -9.79 18.16
CA VAL A 502 -1.78 -8.83 18.57
C VAL A 502 -2.39 -7.49 18.93
N ARG A 503 -1.78 -6.81 19.90
CA ARG A 503 -2.08 -5.43 20.26
C ARG A 503 -1.38 -4.51 19.27
N LEU A 504 -2.14 -3.63 18.63
CA LEU A 504 -1.58 -2.61 17.74
C LEU A 504 -0.63 -1.68 18.52
N PRO A 505 0.52 -1.28 17.95
CA PRO A 505 0.87 -1.36 16.52
C PRO A 505 1.67 -2.61 16.08
N ALA A 506 1.78 -3.65 16.90
CA ALA A 506 2.94 -4.56 16.91
C ALA A 506 3.36 -5.34 15.64
N ALA A 507 2.61 -5.45 14.53
CA ALA A 507 3.10 -5.95 13.19
C ALA A 507 1.98 -5.90 12.10
N PRO A 508 2.27 -6.16 10.80
CA PRO A 508 2.00 -5.28 9.65
C PRO A 508 0.54 -5.26 9.15
N THR A 509 0.24 -4.19 8.42
CA THR A 509 -1.03 -3.79 7.83
C THR A 509 -1.48 -4.57 6.58
N ALA A 510 -0.79 -5.65 6.18
CA ALA A 510 -1.27 -6.49 5.09
C ALA A 510 -2.52 -7.28 5.52
N PRO A 511 -3.53 -7.45 4.64
CA PRO A 511 -4.57 -8.45 4.88
C PRO A 511 -3.91 -9.82 5.02
N ALA A 512 -4.29 -10.58 6.05
CA ALA A 512 -3.78 -11.93 6.21
C ALA A 512 -4.27 -12.76 5.02
N ALA A 513 -3.36 -13.51 4.39
CA ALA A 513 -3.68 -14.37 3.25
C ALA A 513 -4.84 -15.33 3.56
N ASP A 514 -5.57 -15.73 2.53
CA ASP A 514 -6.69 -16.67 2.68
C ASP A 514 -6.20 -17.94 3.36
N ARG A 515 -7.05 -18.56 4.18
CA ARG A 515 -6.66 -19.73 4.97
C ARG A 515 -7.31 -20.98 4.43
N ILE A 516 -6.52 -22.01 4.13
CA ILE A 516 -7.03 -23.35 3.81
C ILE A 516 -7.63 -23.97 5.08
N VAL A 517 -8.96 -24.04 5.16
CA VAL A 517 -9.68 -24.50 6.36
C VAL A 517 -9.98 -26.00 6.34
N ARG A 518 -9.73 -26.70 5.24
CA ARG A 518 -9.90 -28.17 5.13
C ARG A 518 -8.74 -28.80 4.37
N LYS A 519 -8.53 -30.10 4.57
CA LYS A 519 -7.56 -30.86 3.79
C LYS A 519 -7.83 -30.72 2.28
N PRO A 520 -6.85 -30.23 1.49
CA PRO A 520 -7.00 -30.14 0.04
C PRO A 520 -7.45 -31.47 -0.58
N GLN A 521 -8.46 -31.42 -1.45
CA GLN A 521 -8.96 -32.62 -2.12
C GLN A 521 -8.30 -32.77 -3.49
N LEU A 522 -7.33 -33.68 -3.57
CA LEU A 522 -6.65 -34.00 -4.83
C LEU A 522 -7.56 -34.89 -5.71
N ARG A 523 -7.85 -34.42 -6.92
CA ARG A 523 -8.54 -35.20 -7.96
C ARG A 523 -7.70 -35.25 -9.24
N LYS A 524 -8.10 -36.11 -10.19
CA LYS A 524 -7.41 -36.21 -11.48
C LYS A 524 -7.48 -34.87 -12.22
N GLY A 525 -6.35 -34.14 -12.26
CA GLY A 525 -6.21 -32.88 -12.98
C GLY A 525 -6.68 -31.62 -12.25
N GLN A 526 -7.13 -31.72 -10.99
CA GLN A 526 -7.56 -30.57 -10.20
C GLN A 526 -7.39 -30.79 -8.69
N VAL A 527 -7.32 -29.71 -7.92
CA VAL A 527 -7.33 -29.67 -6.46
C VAL A 527 -8.48 -28.78 -6.02
N LEU A 528 -9.30 -29.25 -5.09
CA LEU A 528 -10.34 -28.43 -4.46
C LEU A 528 -9.83 -27.93 -3.10
N LEU A 529 -9.95 -26.63 -2.88
CA LEU A 529 -9.56 -25.94 -1.66
C LEU A 529 -10.81 -25.33 -1.02
N ASP A 530 -11.00 -25.56 0.27
CA ASP A 530 -11.96 -24.82 1.08
C ASP A 530 -11.18 -23.73 1.84
N LEU A 531 -11.52 -22.48 1.58
CA LEU A 531 -10.81 -21.28 2.03
C LEU A 531 -11.71 -20.47 2.96
N CYS A 532 -11.10 -19.83 3.96
CA CYS A 532 -11.66 -18.65 4.60
C CYS A 532 -10.93 -17.44 4.03
N THR A 533 -11.68 -16.45 3.53
CA THR A 533 -11.14 -15.28 2.83
C THR A 533 -11.47 -13.98 3.54
N ALA A 534 -10.69 -12.93 3.30
CA ALA A 534 -10.87 -11.64 3.98
C ALA A 534 -12.21 -10.96 3.63
N GLU A 535 -12.63 -11.04 2.36
CA GLU A 535 -13.81 -10.32 1.85
C GLU A 535 -15.07 -11.19 1.74
N GLU A 536 -14.94 -12.46 1.37
CA GLU A 536 -16.08 -13.33 0.99
C GLU A 536 -16.40 -14.40 2.05
N GLY A 537 -15.59 -14.53 3.10
CA GLY A 537 -15.77 -15.56 4.13
C GLY A 537 -15.43 -16.96 3.61
N LEU A 538 -16.31 -17.96 3.83
CA LEU A 538 -16.04 -19.33 3.37
C LEU A 538 -16.27 -19.49 1.88
N ARG A 539 -15.22 -19.89 1.15
CA ARG A 539 -15.26 -20.12 -0.29
C ARG A 539 -14.60 -21.44 -0.67
N ARG A 540 -15.21 -22.14 -1.64
CA ARG A 540 -14.60 -23.29 -2.30
C ARG A 540 -14.00 -22.88 -3.64
N THR A 541 -12.71 -23.14 -3.82
CA THR A 541 -11.97 -22.84 -5.06
C THR A 541 -11.46 -24.13 -5.71
N THR A 542 -11.52 -24.21 -7.04
CA THR A 542 -10.99 -25.35 -7.82
C THR A 542 -9.78 -24.91 -8.63
N VAL A 543 -8.62 -25.47 -8.30
CA VAL A 543 -7.36 -25.22 -9.02
C VAL A 543 -7.10 -26.38 -9.99
N THR A 544 -7.04 -26.12 -11.29
CA THR A 544 -6.87 -27.16 -12.32
C THR A 544 -5.49 -27.09 -12.96
N LYS A 545 -5.07 -28.15 -13.68
CA LYS A 545 -3.79 -28.19 -14.41
C LYS A 545 -3.51 -26.97 -15.30
N ARG A 546 -4.56 -26.32 -15.82
CA ARG A 546 -4.42 -25.12 -16.66
C ARG A 546 -3.85 -23.91 -15.91
N HIS A 547 -3.91 -23.92 -14.57
CA HIS A 547 -3.39 -22.84 -13.71
C HIS A 547 -1.89 -22.99 -13.40
N GLY A 548 -1.17 -23.94 -14.03
CA GLY A 548 0.30 -23.97 -14.04
C GLY A 548 0.95 -24.03 -12.65
N THR A 549 1.66 -22.97 -12.26
CA THR A 549 2.35 -22.84 -10.95
C THR A 549 1.37 -22.95 -9.78
N GLN A 550 0.20 -22.33 -9.86
CA GLN A 550 -0.84 -22.43 -8.82
C GLN A 550 -1.33 -23.86 -8.64
N TYR A 551 -1.40 -24.66 -9.71
CA TYR A 551 -1.75 -26.08 -9.58
C TYR A 551 -0.69 -26.89 -8.85
N ARG A 552 0.59 -26.55 -9.02
CA ARG A 552 1.69 -27.18 -8.25
C ARG A 552 1.59 -26.77 -6.78
N ALA A 553 1.47 -25.47 -6.49
CA ALA A 553 1.26 -24.96 -5.14
C ALA A 553 0.04 -25.61 -4.46
N ALA A 554 -1.11 -25.72 -5.14
CA ALA A 554 -2.31 -26.34 -4.59
C ALA A 554 -2.13 -27.83 -4.25
N ARG A 555 -1.29 -28.54 -5.01
CA ARG A 555 -1.00 -29.97 -4.73
C ARG A 555 -0.11 -30.15 -3.52
N ASP A 556 0.78 -29.19 -3.28
CA ASP A 556 1.76 -29.23 -2.21
C ASP A 556 1.24 -28.55 -0.93
N ALA A 557 0.14 -27.79 -1.04
CA ALA A 557 -0.53 -27.14 0.07
C ALA A 557 -1.09 -28.15 1.09
N ALA A 558 -0.95 -27.80 2.35
CA ALA A 558 -1.47 -28.51 3.50
C ALA A 558 -2.70 -27.81 4.11
N TRP A 559 -3.37 -28.54 4.98
CA TRP A 559 -4.47 -28.00 5.78
C TRP A 559 -3.92 -26.99 6.78
N GLY A 560 -4.43 -25.76 6.73
CA GLY A 560 -3.95 -24.66 7.55
C GLY A 560 -2.95 -23.75 6.85
N ASP A 561 -2.52 -24.06 5.63
CA ASP A 561 -1.62 -23.17 4.87
C ASP A 561 -2.33 -21.88 4.44
N ALA A 562 -1.51 -20.84 4.27
CA ALA A 562 -1.92 -19.61 3.60
C ALA A 562 -2.09 -19.88 2.09
N TRP A 563 -3.05 -19.20 1.47
CA TRP A 563 -3.40 -19.34 0.07
C TRP A 563 -3.63 -17.95 -0.54
N GLU A 564 -3.08 -17.76 -1.75
CA GLU A 564 -2.98 -16.48 -2.49
C GLU A 564 -1.93 -15.49 -1.97
#